data_AF-A0AAT9IU00-F1
#
_entry.id   AF-A0AAT9IU00-F1
#
_cell.length_a   1.000
_cell.length_b   1.000
_cell.length_c   1.000
_cell.angle_alpha   90.00
_cell.angle_beta   90.00
_cell.angle_gamma   90.00
#
_symmetry.space_group_name_H-M   'P 1'
#
loop_
_entity.id
_entity.type
_entity.pdbx_description
1 polymer ?
#
loop_
_entity_poly.entity_id
_entity_poly.type
_entity_poly.pdbx_seq_one_letter_code
_entity_poly.pdbx_strand_id
1 'polypeptide(L)'
;MLDIQGVTMPIAVALGVAGVKTIEDLADLATDEIRGGFEQKGGERVRVPGALESFNLSVPDAENLILNARIAAGWIEAPVVEEVEEAYEEGDLAADADAELADLEVANEVEGGEADADATTEQ
;
A
#
# COMPACT_ATOMS: atom_id res chain seq x y z
N MET A 1 -22.39 4.36 -5.91
CA MET A 1 -21.15 4.88 -5.29
C MET A 1 -20.29 3.76 -4.72
N LEU A 2 -20.84 2.86 -3.91
CA LEU A 2 -20.09 1.68 -3.40
C LEU A 2 -19.64 0.72 -4.50
N ASP A 3 -20.28 0.75 -5.67
CA ASP A 3 -19.91 -0.06 -6.83
C ASP A 3 -18.68 0.48 -7.59
N ILE A 4 -18.15 1.64 -7.20
CA ILE A 4 -16.97 2.25 -7.83
C ILE A 4 -15.72 1.57 -7.26
N GLN A 5 -14.87 1.06 -8.15
CA GLN A 5 -13.58 0.47 -7.76
C GLN A 5 -12.74 1.48 -6.97
N GLY A 6 -12.28 1.06 -5.79
CA GLY A 6 -11.52 1.88 -4.85
C GLY A 6 -12.36 2.55 -3.77
N VAL A 7 -13.70 2.60 -3.92
CA VAL A 7 -14.60 3.11 -2.87
C VAL A 7 -14.93 1.99 -1.88
N THR A 8 -14.18 1.95 -0.78
CA THR A 8 -14.52 1.07 0.36
C THR A 8 -15.63 1.68 1.22
N MET A 9 -16.28 0.89 2.08
CA MET A 9 -17.31 1.39 2.99
C MET A 9 -16.81 2.56 3.88
N PRO A 10 -15.61 2.49 4.51
CA PRO A 10 -15.06 3.63 5.24
C PRO A 10 -14.83 4.89 4.37
N ILE A 11 -14.36 4.71 3.13
CA ILE A 11 -14.16 5.80 2.18
C ILE A 11 -15.50 6.46 1.83
N ALA A 12 -16.54 5.67 1.56
CA ALA A 12 -17.89 6.18 1.27
C ALA A 12 -18.45 7.00 2.45
N VAL A 13 -18.22 6.56 3.69
CA VAL A 13 -18.64 7.31 4.89
C VAL A 13 -17.89 8.63 4.99
N ALA A 14 -16.57 8.63 4.79
CA ALA A 14 -15.76 9.85 4.84
C ALA A 14 -16.16 10.86 3.76
N LEU A 15 -16.41 10.40 2.54
CA LEU A 15 -16.93 11.22 1.44
C LEU A 15 -18.30 11.80 1.79
N GLY A 16 -19.20 11.00 2.38
CA GLY A 16 -20.50 11.49 2.84
C GLY A 16 -20.42 12.57 3.93
N VAL A 17 -19.45 12.47 4.85
CA VAL A 17 -19.16 13.49 5.86
C VAL A 17 -18.60 14.77 5.22
N ALA A 18 -17.78 14.63 4.18
CA ALA A 18 -17.27 15.75 3.38
C ALA A 18 -18.31 16.38 2.44
N GLY A 19 -19.54 15.84 2.39
CA GLY A 19 -20.64 16.37 1.59
C GLY A 19 -20.77 15.76 0.18
N VAL A 20 -19.94 14.80 -0.16
CA VAL A 20 -19.93 14.07 -1.44
C VAL A 20 -20.90 12.89 -1.33
N LYS A 21 -22.07 12.99 -1.98
CA LYS A 21 -23.18 12.04 -1.78
C LYS A 21 -23.54 11.24 -3.01
N THR A 22 -23.22 11.76 -4.18
CA THR A 22 -23.54 11.16 -5.47
C THR A 22 -22.28 10.72 -6.20
N ILE A 23 -22.46 9.95 -7.28
CA ILE A 23 -21.35 9.53 -8.13
C ILE A 23 -20.80 10.76 -8.87
N GLU A 24 -21.70 11.64 -9.28
CA GLU A 24 -21.41 12.91 -9.93
C GLU A 24 -20.59 13.83 -9.02
N ASP A 25 -20.92 13.93 -7.72
CA ASP A 25 -20.14 14.71 -6.77
C ASP A 25 -18.69 14.20 -6.68
N LEU A 26 -18.50 12.87 -6.65
CA LEU A 26 -17.17 12.27 -6.60
C LEU A 26 -16.39 12.45 -7.92
N ALA A 27 -17.10 12.40 -9.05
CA ALA A 27 -16.52 12.59 -10.37
C ALA A 27 -16.03 14.03 -10.63
N ASP A 28 -16.67 15.00 -9.97
CA ASP A 28 -16.34 16.43 -10.07
C ASP A 28 -15.10 16.82 -9.25
N LEU A 29 -14.72 16.04 -8.24
CA LEU A 29 -13.59 16.35 -7.38
C LEU A 29 -12.25 16.35 -8.12
N ALA A 30 -11.36 17.23 -7.67
CA ALA A 30 -9.95 17.24 -7.99
C ALA A 30 -9.12 16.42 -6.97
N THR A 31 -7.92 16.01 -7.38
CA THR A 31 -7.01 15.19 -6.57
C THR A 31 -6.64 15.85 -5.24
N ASP A 32 -6.52 17.17 -5.21
CA ASP A 32 -6.21 17.96 -4.01
C ASP A 32 -7.42 18.15 -3.09
N GLU A 33 -8.65 18.14 -3.61
CA GLU A 33 -9.86 18.09 -2.78
C GLU A 33 -10.01 16.73 -2.06
N ILE A 34 -9.44 15.66 -2.63
CA ILE A 34 -9.39 14.34 -2.00
C ILE A 34 -8.25 14.24 -0.99
N ARG A 35 -7.03 14.63 -1.38
CA ARG A 35 -5.80 14.40 -0.58
C ARG A 35 -5.36 15.58 0.28
N GLY A 36 -5.98 16.73 0.08
CA GLY A 36 -5.59 17.99 0.69
C GLY A 36 -4.58 18.74 -0.18
N GLY A 37 -4.85 20.01 -0.37
CA GLY A 37 -4.11 20.91 -1.24
C GLY A 37 -3.52 22.10 -0.51
N PHE A 38 -3.09 23.09 -1.29
CA PHE A 38 -2.79 24.41 -0.80
C PHE A 38 -3.50 25.44 -1.66
N GLU A 39 -4.15 26.40 -1.02
CA GLU A 39 -4.83 27.50 -1.68
C GLU A 39 -4.10 28.81 -1.39
N GLN A 40 -4.13 29.73 -2.36
CA GLN A 40 -3.61 31.09 -2.18
C GLN A 40 -4.74 32.01 -1.69
N LYS A 41 -4.67 32.46 -0.44
CA LYS A 41 -5.62 33.44 0.12
C LYS A 41 -4.87 34.71 0.50
N GLY A 42 -5.14 35.80 -0.21
CA GLY A 42 -4.52 37.10 0.08
C GLY A 42 -2.99 37.15 -0.11
N GLY A 43 -2.43 36.27 -0.94
CA GLY A 43 -0.98 36.18 -1.16
C GLY A 43 -0.25 35.22 -0.22
N GLU A 44 -0.95 34.61 0.73
CA GLU A 44 -0.41 33.54 1.59
C GLU A 44 -0.89 32.16 1.14
N ARG A 45 0.00 31.17 1.26
CA ARG A 45 -0.28 29.78 0.95
C ARG A 45 -0.86 29.08 2.19
N VAL A 46 -2.15 28.76 2.15
CA VAL A 46 -2.87 28.10 3.25
C VAL A 46 -3.10 26.63 2.91
N ARG A 47 -2.81 25.72 3.85
CA ARG A 47 -3.12 24.28 3.71
C ARG A 47 -4.62 24.06 3.86
N VAL A 48 -5.23 23.34 2.93
CA VAL A 48 -6.63 22.93 3.00
C VAL A 48 -6.68 21.40 3.07
N PRO A 49 -7.33 20.82 4.11
CA PRO A 49 -7.43 19.38 4.25
C PRO A 49 -8.38 18.80 3.20
N GLY A 50 -8.05 17.60 2.71
CA GLY A 50 -8.87 16.90 1.73
C GLY A 50 -9.89 15.98 2.37
N ALA A 51 -10.92 15.60 1.61
CA ALA A 51 -12.01 14.73 2.05
C ALA A 51 -11.54 13.35 2.55
N LEU A 52 -10.44 12.84 1.98
CA LEU A 52 -9.86 11.53 2.32
C LEU A 52 -8.41 11.65 2.83
N GLU A 53 -7.99 12.80 3.36
CA GLU A 53 -6.61 13.00 3.83
C GLU A 53 -6.21 11.97 4.90
N SER A 54 -7.14 11.55 5.76
CA SER A 54 -6.90 10.52 6.79
C SER A 54 -6.59 9.12 6.22
N PHE A 55 -6.94 8.85 4.97
CA PHE A 55 -6.67 7.56 4.31
C PHE A 55 -5.27 7.52 3.67
N ASN A 56 -4.56 8.67 3.66
CA ASN A 56 -3.20 8.79 3.13
C ASN A 56 -3.03 8.14 1.74
N LEU A 57 -4.04 8.32 0.87
CA LEU A 57 -4.02 7.79 -0.49
C LEU A 57 -2.77 8.28 -1.23
N SER A 58 -2.24 7.47 -2.13
CA SER A 58 -1.22 7.93 -3.07
C SER A 58 -1.84 8.86 -4.12
N VAL A 59 -1.01 9.60 -4.89
CA VAL A 59 -1.49 10.37 -6.05
C VAL A 59 -2.29 9.48 -7.01
N PRO A 60 -1.72 8.36 -7.52
CA PRO A 60 -2.43 7.53 -8.49
C PRO A 60 -3.69 6.89 -7.92
N ASP A 61 -3.74 6.53 -6.63
CA ASP A 61 -4.96 5.97 -6.04
C ASP A 61 -6.11 6.98 -6.02
N ALA A 62 -5.82 8.24 -5.67
CA ALA A 62 -6.83 9.30 -5.69
C ALA A 62 -7.27 9.63 -7.12
N GLU A 63 -6.33 9.68 -8.07
CA GLU A 63 -6.64 9.89 -9.49
C GLU A 63 -7.50 8.76 -10.06
N ASN A 64 -7.16 7.50 -9.75
CA ASN A 64 -7.92 6.32 -10.15
C ASN A 64 -9.33 6.33 -9.54
N LEU A 65 -9.48 6.75 -8.28
CA LEU A 65 -10.79 6.89 -7.64
C LEU A 65 -11.69 7.88 -8.41
N ILE A 66 -11.15 9.03 -8.77
CA ILE A 66 -11.86 10.07 -9.56
C ILE A 66 -12.17 9.55 -10.96
N LEU A 67 -11.22 8.90 -11.62
CA LEU A 67 -11.38 8.36 -12.96
C LEU A 67 -12.47 7.28 -13.02
N ASN A 68 -12.47 6.36 -12.06
CA ASN A 68 -13.50 5.33 -11.92
C ASN A 68 -14.88 5.96 -11.65
N ALA A 69 -14.95 7.03 -10.86
CA ALA A 69 -16.19 7.77 -10.64
C ALA A 69 -16.69 8.44 -11.92
N ARG A 70 -15.81 9.04 -12.74
CA ARG A 70 -16.16 9.64 -14.04
C ARG A 70 -16.66 8.61 -15.05
N ILE A 71 -16.07 7.42 -15.05
CA ILE A 71 -16.57 6.29 -15.85
C ILE A 71 -17.97 5.88 -15.37
N ALA A 72 -18.15 5.70 -14.06
CA ALA A 72 -19.44 5.31 -13.49
C ALA A 72 -20.54 6.38 -13.70
N ALA A 73 -20.16 7.67 -13.75
CA ALA A 73 -21.04 8.78 -14.09
C ALA A 73 -21.33 8.88 -15.61
N GLY A 74 -20.62 8.12 -16.44
CA GLY A 74 -20.72 8.18 -17.90
C GLY A 74 -20.12 9.46 -18.52
N TRP A 75 -19.24 10.16 -17.81
CA TRP A 75 -18.58 11.37 -18.33
C TRP A 75 -17.45 11.04 -19.29
N ILE A 76 -16.80 9.89 -19.06
CA ILE A 76 -15.73 9.36 -19.90
C ILE A 76 -15.97 7.87 -20.12
N GLU A 77 -15.49 7.37 -21.26
CA GLU A 77 -15.49 5.94 -21.56
C GLU A 77 -14.24 5.28 -20.97
N ALA A 78 -14.40 4.08 -20.40
CA ALA A 78 -13.27 3.31 -19.90
C ALA A 78 -12.38 2.91 -21.08
N PRO A 79 -11.04 3.02 -20.96
CA PRO A 79 -10.16 2.49 -21.99
C PRO A 79 -10.39 0.98 -22.11
N VAL A 80 -10.48 0.48 -23.35
CA VAL A 80 -10.49 -0.96 -23.60
C VAL A 80 -9.10 -1.49 -23.27
N VAL A 81 -8.97 -2.09 -22.10
CA VAL A 81 -7.79 -2.89 -21.74
C VAL A 81 -7.95 -4.23 -22.43
N GLU A 82 -7.20 -4.47 -23.51
CA GLU A 82 -7.03 -5.81 -24.04
C GLU A 82 -6.26 -6.63 -22.99
N GLU A 83 -6.94 -7.62 -22.40
CA GLU A 83 -6.31 -8.61 -21.53
C GLU A 83 -5.30 -9.41 -22.36
N VAL A 84 -4.03 -9.01 -22.32
CA VAL A 84 -2.95 -9.90 -22.74
C VAL A 84 -2.86 -11.01 -21.68
N GLU A 85 -3.33 -12.21 -22.02
CA GLU A 85 -3.03 -13.42 -21.25
C GLU A 85 -1.50 -13.58 -21.22
N GLU A 86 -0.86 -13.15 -20.14
CA GLU A 86 0.51 -13.56 -19.87
C GLU A 86 0.47 -15.04 -19.47
N ALA A 87 0.64 -15.90 -20.47
CA ALA A 87 0.94 -17.30 -20.28
C ALA A 87 2.27 -17.40 -19.51
N TYR A 88 2.18 -17.69 -18.22
CA TYR A 88 3.30 -18.25 -17.47
C TYR A 88 3.59 -19.63 -18.08
N GLU A 89 4.57 -19.71 -18.99
CA GLU A 89 5.27 -20.97 -19.19
C GLU A 89 6.00 -21.28 -17.88
N GLU A 90 5.41 -22.16 -17.08
CA GLU A 90 6.06 -22.84 -15.97
C GLU A 90 7.17 -23.73 -16.54
N GLY A 91 8.29 -23.09 -16.89
CA GLY A 91 9.50 -23.70 -17.41
C GLY A 91 10.42 -24.15 -16.28
N ASP A 92 10.30 -25.43 -15.95
CA ASP A 92 11.37 -26.31 -15.47
C ASP A 92 11.88 -26.13 -14.02
N LEU A 93 11.13 -26.72 -13.08
CA LEU A 93 11.70 -27.30 -11.87
C LEU A 93 12.43 -28.61 -12.24
N ALA A 94 13.71 -28.53 -12.65
CA ALA A 94 14.59 -29.69 -12.61
C ALA A 94 16.08 -29.32 -12.45
N ALA A 95 16.66 -29.90 -11.39
CA ALA A 95 18.07 -30.27 -11.23
C ALA A 95 19.13 -29.15 -11.12
N ASP A 96 19.42 -28.75 -9.88
CA ASP A 96 20.75 -29.04 -9.33
C ASP A 96 20.69 -29.00 -7.78
N ALA A 97 20.50 -30.18 -7.19
CA ALA A 97 20.61 -30.42 -5.77
C ALA A 97 21.63 -31.54 -5.56
N ASP A 98 22.87 -31.38 -6.02
CA ASP A 98 24.01 -32.18 -5.55
C ASP A 98 25.39 -31.58 -5.93
N ALA A 99 25.85 -30.57 -5.18
CA ALA A 99 27.27 -30.19 -4.97
C ALA A 99 27.27 -28.95 -4.05
N GLU A 100 27.82 -28.89 -2.84
CA GLU A 100 28.88 -29.64 -2.19
C GLU A 100 28.75 -29.32 -0.68
N LEU A 101 28.21 -30.24 0.12
CA LEU A 101 28.14 -30.11 1.59
C LEU A 101 29.24 -30.98 2.21
N ALA A 102 30.51 -30.65 1.91
CA ALA A 102 31.66 -31.38 2.40
C ALA A 102 32.79 -30.44 2.82
N ASP A 103 32.56 -29.60 3.85
CA ASP A 103 33.66 -29.13 4.71
C ASP A 103 33.20 -28.64 6.10
N LEU A 104 32.30 -29.41 6.73
CA LEU A 104 32.09 -29.34 8.19
C LEU A 104 32.65 -30.62 8.81
N GLU A 105 33.97 -30.77 8.78
CA GLU A 105 34.65 -31.75 9.61
C GLU A 105 34.78 -31.21 11.04
N VAL A 106 34.09 -31.93 11.91
CA VAL A 106 34.02 -31.85 13.36
C VAL A 106 35.42 -31.77 13.99
N ALA A 107 35.67 -30.68 14.71
CA ALA A 107 36.66 -30.65 15.81
C ALA A 107 35.98 -30.09 17.05
N ASN A 108 35.17 -30.90 17.73
CA ASN A 108 34.83 -30.65 19.12
C ASN A 108 34.68 -31.97 19.89
N GLU A 109 35.80 -32.48 20.38
CA GLU A 109 35.89 -33.37 21.53
C GLU A 109 37.13 -32.93 22.32
N VAL A 110 36.91 -32.12 23.36
CA VAL A 110 36.83 -32.44 24.81
C VAL A 110 38.17 -32.33 25.53
N GLU A 111 38.22 -31.40 26.49
CA GLU A 111 38.86 -31.48 27.82
C GLU A 111 38.47 -30.16 28.52
N GLY A 112 37.76 -30.10 29.64
CA GLY A 112 37.82 -30.94 30.84
C GLY A 112 38.37 -30.06 31.98
N GLY A 113 37.57 -29.79 33.01
CA GLY A 113 38.08 -29.43 34.35
C GLY A 113 37.66 -28.08 34.94
N GLU A 114 36.65 -28.15 35.83
CA GLU A 114 36.49 -27.45 37.13
C GLU A 114 37.34 -26.19 37.46
N ALA A 115 36.65 -25.11 37.86
CA ALA A 115 36.81 -24.56 39.21
C ALA A 115 35.65 -23.60 39.56
N ASP A 116 34.91 -24.04 40.58
CA ASP A 116 33.98 -23.31 41.42
C ASP A 116 34.65 -22.09 42.08
N ALA A 117 33.99 -20.92 42.07
CA ALA A 117 34.10 -19.88 43.10
C ALA A 117 33.14 -18.70 42.78
N ASP A 118 31.87 -18.87 43.13
CA ASP A 118 30.96 -17.75 43.38
C ASP A 118 31.41 -17.08 44.69
N ALA A 119 32.08 -15.93 44.59
CA ALA A 119 32.27 -15.02 45.71
C ALA A 119 31.30 -13.85 45.54
N THR A 120 30.04 -14.10 45.91
CA THR A 120 29.05 -13.05 46.18
C THR A 120 29.58 -12.10 47.27
N THR A 121 29.55 -10.83 46.91
CA THR A 121 29.80 -9.60 47.67
C THR A 121 29.35 -9.62 49.14
N GLU A 122 30.28 -9.28 50.04
CA GLU A 122 30.00 -8.84 51.42
C GLU A 122 29.75 -7.32 51.50
N GLN A 123 28.75 -6.98 52.34
CA GLN A 123 28.43 -5.73 53.04
C GLN A 123 27.84 -4.54 52.26
#